data_AF-A0A6G0JFL5-F1
#
_entry.id   AF-A0A6G0JFL5-F1
#
_cell.length_a   1.000
_cell.length_b   1.000
_cell.length_c   1.000
_cell.angle_alpha   90.00
_cell.angle_beta   90.00
_cell.angle_gamma   90.00
#
_symmetry.space_group_name_H-M   'P 1'
#
loop_
_entity.id
_entity.type
_entity.pdbx_description
1 polymer ?
#
loop_
_entity_poly.entity_id
_entity_poly.type
_entity_poly.pdbx_seq_one_letter_code
_entity_poly.pdbx_strand_id
1 'polypeptide(L)'
;MQGNEARFDADGDAVMQNVHQPVSEFVQAPKLTDWSQDAVVSWKRRWEQYVGIVRQRCMESGERLEVAVRPVKTCIDPERLEVLCLYELRKAVDDVTSEELVSLIDAKLGSVKNAQVPDLDDFFRQLLKVDLHEDDIDARVLKYYRDFATLIKENGLSKIIGVGNPADGGYNDRMKLRCTVLIDNLEPKMLRDDVRRHVKYECRETKRNDFTLFGIIKEKARSQHKYHVLAQEQKVKSNYSKKEKPTDRSNSNLGSS
;
A
#
# COMPACT_ATOMS: atom_id res chain seq x y z
N MET A 1 -46.32 1.10 -9.47
CA MET A 1 -46.54 2.32 -8.65
C MET A 1 -47.19 1.88 -7.35
N GLN A 2 -46.42 1.67 -6.29
CA GLN A 2 -46.99 1.42 -4.96
C GLN A 2 -47.05 2.77 -4.24
N GLY A 3 -48.28 3.25 -4.04
CA GLY A 3 -48.52 4.48 -3.27
C GLY A 3 -48.21 4.23 -1.80
N ASN A 4 -47.49 5.16 -1.18
CA ASN A 4 -47.40 5.25 0.27
C ASN A 4 -48.81 5.51 0.81
N GLU A 5 -49.45 4.50 1.40
CA GLU A 5 -50.64 4.72 2.21
C GLU A 5 -50.23 5.50 3.47
N ALA A 6 -50.75 6.72 3.58
CA ALA A 6 -50.57 7.54 4.77
C ALA A 6 -51.23 6.83 5.97
N ARG A 7 -50.46 6.55 7.02
CA ARG A 7 -50.98 6.07 8.29
C ARG A 7 -51.41 7.27 9.13
N PHE A 8 -52.61 7.21 9.69
CA PHE A 8 -53.17 8.24 10.56
C PHE A 8 -53.29 7.70 11.99
N ASP A 9 -53.13 8.56 12.99
CA ASP A 9 -53.29 8.20 14.40
C ASP A 9 -54.76 8.22 14.84
N ALA A 10 -55.01 7.97 16.12
CA ALA A 10 -56.36 7.88 16.69
C ALA A 10 -57.14 9.20 16.63
N ASP A 11 -56.45 10.33 16.45
CA ASP A 11 -57.04 11.66 16.34
C ASP A 11 -57.20 12.10 14.86
N GLY A 12 -56.77 11.26 13.92
CA GLY A 12 -56.89 11.49 12.48
C GLY A 12 -55.73 12.27 11.87
N ASP A 13 -54.65 12.49 12.62
CA ASP A 13 -53.47 13.19 12.13
C ASP A 13 -52.53 12.22 11.41
N ALA A 14 -51.90 12.69 10.32
CA ALA A 14 -50.98 11.88 9.55
C ALA A 14 -49.72 11.59 10.38
N VAL A 15 -49.47 10.31 10.66
CA VAL A 15 -48.27 9.85 11.34
C VAL A 15 -47.08 10.05 10.41
N MET A 16 -46.32 11.11 10.65
CA MET A 16 -45.04 11.31 9.99
C MET A 16 -44.08 10.21 10.43
N GLN A 17 -43.84 9.23 9.56
CA GLN A 17 -42.67 8.38 9.70
C GLN A 17 -41.45 9.30 9.63
N ASN A 18 -40.70 9.40 10.73
CA ASN A 18 -39.37 9.99 10.73
C ASN A 18 -38.49 9.12 9.83
N VAL A 19 -38.55 9.39 8.53
CA VAL A 19 -37.53 8.96 7.59
C VAL A 19 -36.30 9.75 7.98
N HIS A 20 -35.43 9.12 8.77
CA HIS A 20 -34.08 9.64 8.97
C HIS A 20 -33.47 9.81 7.58
N GLN A 21 -33.45 11.04 7.06
CA GLN A 21 -32.62 11.36 5.92
C GLN A 21 -31.18 11.08 6.38
N PRO A 22 -30.45 10.17 5.71
CA PRO A 22 -29.04 9.99 6.00
C PRO A 22 -28.38 11.34 5.85
N VAL A 23 -27.70 11.82 6.90
CA VAL A 23 -26.86 13.01 6.83
C VAL A 23 -25.75 12.67 5.83
N SER A 24 -25.98 13.01 4.56
CA SER A 24 -25.00 12.81 3.50
C SER A 24 -23.88 13.79 3.73
N GLU A 25 -22.78 13.33 4.31
CA GLU A 25 -21.53 14.08 4.34
C GLU A 25 -21.24 14.57 2.91
N PHE A 26 -21.11 15.87 2.69
CA PHE A 26 -20.90 16.39 1.34
C PHE A 26 -19.49 15.99 0.89
N VAL A 27 -19.39 14.98 0.02
CA VAL A 27 -18.11 14.45 -0.44
C VAL A 27 -17.66 15.25 -1.65
N GLN A 28 -16.65 16.07 -1.44
CA GLN A 28 -16.13 16.99 -2.44
C GLN A 28 -15.13 16.29 -3.37
N ALA A 29 -15.25 16.55 -4.67
CA ALA A 29 -14.25 16.09 -5.63
C ALA A 29 -12.89 16.76 -5.34
N PRO A 30 -11.79 15.99 -5.31
CA PRO A 30 -10.47 16.54 -5.01
C PRO A 30 -9.99 17.47 -6.13
N LYS A 31 -9.40 18.61 -5.74
CA LYS A 31 -8.74 19.51 -6.69
C LYS A 31 -7.31 19.08 -6.99
N LEU A 32 -6.92 19.12 -8.26
CA LEU A 32 -5.55 18.96 -8.74
C LEU A 32 -4.89 20.33 -8.84
N THR A 33 -4.09 20.65 -7.84
CA THR A 33 -3.50 21.98 -7.63
C THR A 33 -1.99 22.01 -7.91
N ASP A 34 -1.39 20.90 -8.32
CA ASP A 34 0.04 20.78 -8.58
C ASP A 34 0.28 19.61 -9.56
N TRP A 35 1.33 19.70 -10.40
CA TRP A 35 1.64 18.72 -11.46
C TRP A 35 2.91 17.89 -11.19
N SER A 36 3.53 18.05 -10.02
CA SER A 36 4.57 17.16 -9.54
C SER A 36 4.06 15.73 -9.43
N GLN A 37 4.98 14.76 -9.52
CA GLN A 37 4.62 13.33 -9.50
C GLN A 37 3.81 12.97 -8.26
N ASP A 38 4.26 13.41 -7.08
CA ASP A 38 3.64 13.09 -5.79
C ASP A 38 2.26 13.73 -5.66
N ALA A 39 2.08 14.96 -6.15
CA ALA A 39 0.79 15.63 -6.16
C ALA A 39 -0.23 14.90 -7.05
N VAL A 40 0.18 14.46 -8.24
CA VAL A 40 -0.68 13.73 -9.17
C VAL A 40 -1.03 12.34 -8.60
N VAL A 41 -0.08 11.64 -7.98
CA VAL A 41 -0.33 10.36 -7.27
C VAL A 41 -1.33 10.54 -6.13
N SER A 42 -1.11 11.56 -5.29
CA SER A 42 -2.00 11.88 -4.16
C SER A 42 -3.40 12.28 -4.63
N TRP A 43 -3.49 13.07 -5.70
CA TRP A 43 -4.76 13.43 -6.31
C TRP A 43 -5.50 12.21 -6.86
N LYS A 44 -4.83 11.32 -7.62
CA LYS A 44 -5.45 10.10 -8.17
C LYS A 44 -6.01 9.21 -7.07
N ARG A 45 -5.28 9.04 -5.95
CA ARG A 45 -5.77 8.29 -4.79
C ARG A 45 -7.05 8.90 -4.21
N ARG A 46 -7.05 10.22 -3.98
CA ARG A 46 -8.26 10.92 -3.49
C ARG A 46 -9.41 10.85 -4.49
N TRP A 47 -9.10 10.89 -5.79
CA TRP A 47 -10.07 10.78 -6.87
C TRP A 47 -10.77 9.42 -6.86
N GLU A 48 -10.00 8.34 -6.74
CA GLU A 48 -10.54 6.98 -6.63
C GLU A 48 -11.41 6.80 -5.39
N GLN A 49 -11.01 7.39 -4.25
CA GLN A 49 -11.83 7.41 -3.03
C GLN A 49 -13.14 8.17 -3.25
N TYR A 50 -13.08 9.36 -3.84
CA TYR A 50 -14.25 10.17 -4.19
C TYR A 50 -15.22 9.37 -5.08
N VAL A 51 -14.72 8.79 -6.17
CA VAL A 51 -15.53 7.96 -7.09
C VAL A 51 -16.11 6.74 -6.38
N GLY A 52 -15.37 6.12 -5.46
CA GLY A 52 -15.85 5.00 -4.65
C GLY A 52 -17.05 5.39 -3.78
N ILE A 53 -17.00 6.55 -3.13
CA ILE A 53 -18.10 7.05 -2.31
C ILE A 53 -19.31 7.43 -3.17
N VAL A 54 -19.09 8.14 -4.28
CA VAL A 54 -20.18 8.50 -5.21
C VAL A 54 -20.85 7.24 -5.75
N ARG A 55 -20.08 6.20 -6.09
CA ARG A 55 -20.63 4.92 -6.53
C ARG A 55 -21.55 4.28 -5.50
N GLN A 56 -21.20 4.29 -4.22
CA GLN A 56 -22.08 3.77 -3.16
C GLN A 56 -23.40 4.54 -3.11
N ARG A 57 -23.34 5.87 -3.15
CA ARG A 57 -24.55 6.72 -3.18
C ARG A 57 -25.43 6.48 -4.41
N CYS A 58 -24.81 6.27 -5.57
CA CYS A 58 -25.53 5.92 -6.80
C CYS A 58 -26.26 4.57 -6.67
N MET A 59 -25.67 3.58 -6.00
CA MET A 59 -26.33 2.30 -5.75
C MET A 59 -27.54 2.43 -4.84
N GLU A 60 -27.49 3.33 -3.85
CA GLU A 60 -28.61 3.60 -2.93
C GLU A 60 -29.71 4.45 -3.56
N SER A 61 -29.35 5.44 -4.38
CA SER A 61 -30.29 6.41 -4.98
C SER A 61 -30.84 5.98 -6.35
N GLY A 62 -30.17 5.05 -7.04
CA GLY A 62 -30.44 4.70 -8.43
C GLY A 62 -29.90 5.71 -9.45
N GLU A 63 -29.16 6.73 -9.02
CA GLU A 63 -28.52 7.69 -9.93
C GLU A 63 -27.41 7.01 -10.76
N ARG A 64 -27.26 7.44 -12.01
CA ARG A 64 -26.18 6.95 -12.87
C ARG A 64 -24.84 7.55 -12.45
N LEU A 65 -23.82 6.69 -12.28
CA LEU A 65 -22.49 7.11 -11.83
C LEU A 65 -21.87 8.17 -12.76
N GLU A 66 -22.07 8.03 -14.06
CA GLU A 66 -21.56 8.97 -15.07
C GLU A 66 -22.10 10.39 -14.91
N VAL A 67 -23.29 10.53 -14.30
CA VAL A 67 -23.95 11.81 -14.03
C VAL A 67 -23.54 12.36 -12.67
N ALA A 68 -23.42 11.49 -11.67
CA ALA A 68 -23.12 11.88 -10.30
C ALA A 68 -21.64 12.28 -10.08
N VAL A 69 -20.72 11.67 -10.83
CA VAL A 69 -19.28 11.97 -10.72
C VAL A 69 -18.97 13.30 -11.40
N ARG A 70 -18.32 14.21 -10.67
CA ARG A 70 -17.82 15.48 -11.24
C ARG A 70 -16.92 15.20 -12.45
N PRO A 71 -16.98 15.97 -13.54
CA PRO A 71 -16.01 15.83 -14.63
C PRO A 71 -14.59 16.19 -14.17
N VAL A 72 -13.58 15.43 -14.60
CA VAL A 72 -12.17 15.66 -14.24
C VAL A 72 -11.72 17.07 -14.63
N LYS A 73 -12.17 17.58 -15.78
CA LYS A 73 -11.90 18.95 -16.24
C LYS A 73 -12.24 20.00 -15.19
N THR A 74 -13.34 19.82 -14.46
CA THR A 74 -13.77 20.75 -13.39
C THR A 74 -12.98 20.58 -12.08
N CYS A 75 -12.18 19.53 -11.98
CA CYS A 75 -11.40 19.19 -10.79
C CYS A 75 -9.94 19.62 -10.90
N ILE A 76 -9.52 20.15 -12.04
CA ILE A 76 -8.21 20.75 -12.23
C ILE A 76 -8.32 22.25 -11.96
N ASP A 77 -7.31 22.80 -11.29
CA ASP A 77 -7.17 24.24 -11.10
C ASP A 77 -7.16 25.00 -12.45
N PRO A 78 -7.93 26.09 -12.64
CA PRO A 78 -8.13 26.71 -13.96
C PRO A 78 -6.83 27.13 -14.67
N GLU A 79 -5.92 27.81 -13.97
CA GLU A 79 -4.65 28.26 -14.55
C GLU A 79 -3.81 27.07 -15.03
N ARG A 80 -3.84 25.97 -14.28
CA ARG A 80 -3.14 24.74 -14.66
C ARG A 80 -3.83 23.99 -15.78
N LEU A 81 -5.15 23.97 -15.81
CA LEU A 81 -5.90 23.40 -16.91
C LEU A 81 -5.52 24.08 -18.23
N GLU A 82 -5.44 25.41 -18.25
CA GLU A 82 -5.01 26.18 -19.42
C GLU A 82 -3.60 25.77 -19.90
N VAL A 83 -2.64 25.71 -18.98
CA VAL A 83 -1.25 25.32 -19.31
C VAL A 83 -1.18 23.87 -19.84
N LEU A 84 -1.89 22.93 -19.20
CA LEU A 84 -1.91 21.53 -19.65
C LEU A 84 -2.56 21.39 -21.02
N CYS A 85 -3.71 22.03 -21.25
CA CYS A 85 -4.39 22.02 -22.53
C CYS A 85 -3.50 22.60 -23.64
N LEU A 86 -2.84 23.73 -23.38
CA LEU A 86 -2.01 24.40 -24.38
C LEU A 86 -0.72 23.65 -24.70
N TYR A 87 0.04 23.22 -23.68
CA TYR A 87 1.40 22.70 -23.89
C TYR A 87 1.47 21.18 -23.99
N GLU A 88 0.66 20.45 -23.22
CA GLU A 88 0.67 18.99 -23.23
C GLU A 88 -0.29 18.42 -24.30
N LEU A 89 -1.51 18.98 -24.40
CA LEU A 89 -2.53 18.49 -25.34
C LEU A 89 -2.59 19.27 -26.66
N ARG A 90 -2.02 20.48 -26.71
CA ARG A 90 -2.02 21.38 -27.88
C ARG A 90 -3.42 21.67 -28.41
N LYS A 91 -4.36 21.94 -27.50
CA LYS A 91 -5.77 22.23 -27.78
C LYS A 91 -6.27 23.39 -26.94
N ALA A 92 -7.30 24.10 -27.41
CA ALA A 92 -8.02 25.04 -26.59
C ALA A 92 -8.73 24.30 -25.44
N VAL A 93 -8.92 24.97 -24.29
CA VAL A 93 -9.57 24.36 -23.13
C VAL A 93 -10.93 23.81 -23.52
N ASP A 94 -11.72 24.52 -24.32
CA ASP A 94 -13.07 24.10 -24.72
C ASP A 94 -13.11 22.79 -25.52
N ASP A 95 -12.08 22.55 -26.33
CA ASP A 95 -11.97 21.36 -27.20
C ASP A 95 -11.47 20.09 -26.47
N VAL A 96 -10.96 20.24 -25.25
CA VAL A 96 -10.41 19.13 -24.45
C VAL A 96 -11.49 18.41 -23.68
N THR A 97 -11.56 17.08 -23.81
CA THR A 97 -12.50 16.24 -23.05
C THR A 97 -11.92 15.81 -21.70
N SER A 98 -12.80 15.36 -20.78
CA SER A 98 -12.32 14.78 -19.52
C SER A 98 -11.56 13.47 -19.73
N GLU A 99 -11.82 12.71 -20.79
CA GLU A 99 -11.09 11.46 -21.09
C GLU A 99 -9.65 11.73 -21.53
N GLU A 100 -9.42 12.80 -22.29
CA GLU A 100 -8.09 13.23 -22.70
C GLU A 100 -7.24 13.66 -21.50
N LEU A 101 -7.85 14.38 -20.55
CA LEU A 101 -7.18 14.76 -19.30
C LEU A 101 -6.87 13.55 -18.42
N VAL A 102 -7.80 12.58 -18.33
CA VAL A 102 -7.53 11.32 -17.62
C VAL A 102 -6.36 10.59 -18.27
N SER A 103 -6.33 10.51 -19.60
CA SER A 103 -5.25 9.86 -20.35
C SER A 103 -3.91 10.56 -20.12
N LEU A 104 -3.88 11.90 -20.07
CA LEU A 104 -2.69 12.68 -19.74
C LEU A 104 -2.20 12.41 -18.32
N ILE A 105 -3.12 12.39 -17.34
CA ILE A 105 -2.80 12.08 -15.94
C ILE A 105 -2.25 10.65 -15.81
N ASP A 106 -2.88 9.67 -16.46
CA ASP A 106 -2.43 8.28 -16.43
C ASP A 106 -1.08 8.11 -17.15
N ALA A 107 -0.82 8.86 -18.22
CA ALA A 107 0.48 8.92 -18.87
C ALA A 107 1.56 9.50 -17.93
N LYS A 108 1.25 10.58 -17.21
CA LYS A 108 2.14 11.19 -16.20
C LYS A 108 2.46 10.20 -15.06
N LEU A 109 1.44 9.50 -14.55
CA LEU A 109 1.59 8.50 -13.48
C LEU A 109 2.39 7.27 -13.94
N GLY A 110 2.27 6.90 -15.21
CA GLY A 110 2.97 5.77 -15.80
C GLY A 110 4.38 6.08 -16.31
N SER A 111 4.81 7.34 -16.25
CA SER A 111 6.12 7.77 -16.76
C SER A 111 7.11 7.96 -15.64
N VAL A 112 8.34 7.50 -15.86
CA VAL A 112 9.44 7.69 -14.91
C VAL A 112 9.73 9.18 -14.75
N LYS A 113 9.93 9.62 -13.50
CA LYS A 113 10.26 11.01 -13.20
C LYS A 113 11.49 11.45 -14.00
N ASN A 114 11.38 12.59 -14.67
CA ASN A 114 12.42 13.18 -15.53
C ASN A 114 12.91 12.26 -16.68
N ALA A 115 12.12 11.25 -17.08
CA ALA A 115 12.51 10.23 -18.07
C ALA A 115 13.82 9.50 -17.76
N GLN A 116 14.29 9.55 -16.50
CA GLN A 116 15.53 8.93 -16.06
C GLN A 116 15.21 7.79 -15.10
N VAL A 117 15.50 6.56 -15.52
CA VAL A 117 15.47 5.41 -14.61
C VAL A 117 16.66 5.54 -13.66
N PRO A 118 16.45 5.68 -12.34
CA PRO A 118 17.55 5.67 -11.39
C PRO A 118 18.19 4.29 -11.34
N ASP A 119 19.39 4.19 -10.75
CA ASP A 119 19.91 2.88 -10.33
C ASP A 119 18.91 2.27 -9.34
N LEU A 120 18.14 1.29 -9.81
CA LEU A 120 17.03 0.72 -9.05
C LEU A 120 17.54 -0.05 -7.83
N ASP A 121 18.69 -0.70 -7.95
CA ASP A 121 19.28 -1.48 -6.86
C ASP A 121 19.71 -0.53 -5.73
N ASP A 122 20.38 0.56 -6.06
CA ASP A 122 20.78 1.59 -5.11
C ASP A 122 19.58 2.35 -4.53
N PHE A 123 18.60 2.69 -5.37
CA PHE A 123 17.38 3.41 -4.99
C PHE A 123 16.58 2.64 -3.93
N PHE A 124 16.25 1.36 -4.20
CA PHE A 124 15.50 0.56 -3.24
C PHE A 124 16.33 0.21 -2.01
N ARG A 125 17.65 -0.01 -2.15
CA ARG A 125 18.53 -0.23 -1.00
C ARG A 125 18.55 0.93 -0.02
N GLN A 126 18.44 2.16 -0.52
CA GLN A 126 18.39 3.35 0.33
C GLN A 126 17.02 3.56 0.95
N LEU A 127 15.94 3.39 0.18
CA LEU A 127 14.59 3.85 0.57
C LEU A 127 13.65 2.75 1.08
N LEU A 128 13.81 1.50 0.63
CA LEU A 128 12.95 0.39 1.03
C LEU A 128 13.55 -0.34 2.23
N LYS A 129 12.98 -0.11 3.42
CA LYS A 129 13.46 -0.68 4.68
C LYS A 129 12.38 -1.49 5.38
N VAL A 130 12.78 -2.60 6.01
CA VAL A 130 11.91 -3.33 6.93
C VAL A 130 11.87 -2.57 8.25
N ASP A 131 10.67 -2.25 8.73
CA ASP A 131 10.49 -1.53 9.99
C ASP A 131 10.75 -2.44 11.18
N LEU A 132 12.00 -2.50 11.67
CA LEU A 132 12.39 -3.39 12.76
C LEU A 132 11.86 -2.97 14.14
N HIS A 133 11.24 -1.79 14.26
CA HIS A 133 10.61 -1.33 15.50
C HIS A 133 9.20 -1.90 15.69
N GLU A 134 8.55 -2.29 14.60
CA GLU A 134 7.28 -3.01 14.64
C GLU A 134 7.50 -4.44 15.18
N ASP A 135 6.82 -4.77 16.28
CA ASP A 135 6.90 -6.05 16.97
C ASP A 135 5.93 -7.09 16.40
N ASP A 136 4.81 -6.64 15.82
CA ASP A 136 3.93 -7.52 15.03
C ASP A 136 4.56 -7.82 13.66
N ILE A 137 5.06 -9.05 13.53
CA ILE A 137 5.70 -9.58 12.32
C ILE A 137 4.80 -9.43 11.08
N ASP A 138 3.50 -9.62 11.23
CA ASP A 138 2.56 -9.57 10.12
C ASP A 138 2.37 -8.13 9.63
N ALA A 139 2.16 -7.21 10.58
CA ALA A 139 2.03 -5.78 10.30
C ALA A 139 3.30 -5.25 9.63
N ARG A 140 4.48 -5.68 10.11
CA ARG A 140 5.77 -5.31 9.56
C ARG A 140 5.97 -5.75 8.12
N VAL A 141 5.67 -7.01 7.79
CA VAL A 141 5.80 -7.53 6.42
C VAL A 141 4.79 -6.87 5.48
N LEU A 142 3.56 -6.61 5.97
CA LEU A 142 2.54 -5.91 5.19
C LEU A 142 2.95 -4.45 4.91
N LYS A 143 3.50 -3.76 5.92
CA LYS A 143 4.06 -2.41 5.79
C LYS A 143 5.18 -2.38 4.75
N TYR A 144 6.12 -3.33 4.79
CA TYR A 144 7.19 -3.42 3.81
C TYR A 144 6.67 -3.49 2.35
N TYR A 145 5.66 -4.31 2.08
CA TYR A 145 5.05 -4.40 0.75
C TYR A 145 4.28 -3.14 0.35
N ARG A 146 3.60 -2.49 1.29
CA ARG A 146 2.91 -1.22 1.08
C ARG A 146 3.90 -0.09 0.75
N ASP A 147 4.99 0.00 1.50
CA ASP A 147 6.03 1.01 1.31
C ASP A 147 6.71 0.79 -0.05
N PHE A 148 6.98 -0.45 -0.44
CA PHE A 148 7.45 -0.79 -1.79
C PHE A 148 6.48 -0.35 -2.90
N ALA A 149 5.18 -0.65 -2.76
CA ALA A 149 4.17 -0.22 -3.73
C ALA A 149 4.05 1.31 -3.81
N THR A 150 4.26 2.00 -2.70
CA THR A 150 4.23 3.47 -2.62
C THR A 150 5.42 4.07 -3.37
N LEU A 151 6.64 3.59 -3.11
CA LEU A 151 7.85 4.02 -3.81
C LEU A 151 7.73 3.87 -5.33
N ILE A 152 7.12 2.76 -5.80
CA ILE A 152 6.90 2.53 -7.23
C ILE A 152 5.99 3.59 -7.84
N LYS A 153 4.86 3.90 -7.17
CA LYS A 153 3.87 4.85 -7.67
C LYS A 153 4.41 6.28 -7.68
N GLU A 154 5.02 6.71 -6.56
CA GLU A 154 5.56 8.06 -6.38
C GLU A 154 6.72 8.37 -7.32
N ASN A 155 7.42 7.35 -7.82
CA ASN A 155 8.56 7.53 -8.73
C ASN A 155 8.23 7.16 -10.19
N GLY A 156 6.96 6.83 -10.50
CA GLY A 156 6.54 6.50 -11.87
C GLY A 156 7.15 5.19 -12.39
N LEU A 157 7.53 4.27 -11.50
CA LEU A 157 8.19 3.01 -11.83
C LEU A 157 7.17 1.89 -12.15
N SER A 158 5.87 2.20 -12.21
CA SER A 158 4.78 1.23 -12.40
C SER A 158 4.95 0.37 -13.66
N LYS A 159 5.43 0.95 -14.77
CA LYS A 159 5.68 0.21 -16.02
C LYS A 159 6.92 -0.68 -15.97
N ILE A 160 7.85 -0.43 -15.04
CA ILE A 160 9.13 -1.14 -14.92
C ILE A 160 9.01 -2.30 -13.92
N ILE A 161 8.42 -2.05 -12.75
CA ILE A 161 8.42 -3.00 -11.62
C ILE A 161 7.07 -3.06 -10.87
N GLY A 162 6.04 -2.41 -11.41
CA GLY A 162 4.66 -2.59 -10.95
C GLY A 162 4.11 -3.97 -11.33
N VAL A 163 2.98 -4.33 -10.72
CA VAL A 163 2.27 -5.59 -11.04
C VAL A 163 1.78 -5.56 -12.49
N GLY A 164 1.03 -4.51 -12.86
CA GLY A 164 0.49 -4.33 -14.21
C GLY A 164 -0.52 -5.41 -14.60
N ASN A 165 -0.83 -5.52 -15.89
CA ASN A 165 -1.75 -6.53 -16.41
C ASN A 165 -0.96 -7.82 -16.76
N PRO A 166 -1.39 -9.02 -16.32
CA PRO A 166 -0.79 -10.29 -16.71
C PRO A 166 -0.70 -10.54 -18.22
N ALA A 167 -1.57 -9.89 -19.01
CA ALA A 167 -1.55 -9.94 -20.47
C ALA A 167 -0.48 -9.03 -21.12
N ASP A 168 0.16 -8.14 -20.35
CA ASP A 168 1.19 -7.25 -20.89
C ASP A 168 2.45 -8.03 -21.30
N GLY A 169 3.03 -7.63 -22.44
CA GLY A 169 4.37 -8.06 -22.81
C GLY A 169 5.39 -7.75 -21.69
N GLY A 170 6.25 -8.72 -21.38
CA GLY A 170 7.27 -8.58 -20.34
C GLY A 170 6.75 -8.69 -18.90
N TYR A 171 5.46 -9.02 -18.67
CA TYR A 171 4.89 -9.21 -17.32
C TYR A 171 5.76 -10.13 -16.44
N ASN A 172 6.18 -11.28 -16.97
CA ASN A 172 7.01 -12.24 -16.22
C ASN A 172 8.37 -11.67 -15.82
N ASP A 173 8.98 -10.84 -16.65
CA ASP A 173 10.28 -10.24 -16.36
C ASP A 173 10.14 -9.10 -15.35
N ARG A 174 9.09 -8.28 -15.46
CA ARG A 174 8.74 -7.28 -14.44
C ARG A 174 8.49 -7.92 -13.07
N MET A 175 7.68 -8.99 -13.03
CA MET A 175 7.40 -9.71 -11.80
C MET A 175 8.65 -10.37 -11.22
N LYS A 176 9.59 -10.80 -12.08
CA LYS A 176 10.89 -11.30 -11.66
C LYS A 176 11.76 -10.23 -11.01
N LEU A 177 11.86 -9.06 -11.64
CA LEU A 177 12.56 -7.91 -11.08
C LEU A 177 11.94 -7.51 -9.75
N ARG A 178 10.62 -7.44 -9.69
CA ARG A 178 9.82 -7.11 -8.50
C ARG A 178 10.13 -8.02 -7.32
N CYS A 179 10.11 -9.34 -7.53
CA CYS A 179 10.46 -10.31 -6.48
C CYS A 179 11.93 -10.20 -6.06
N THR A 180 12.82 -9.91 -7.01
CA THR A 180 14.26 -9.75 -6.74
C THR A 180 14.51 -8.55 -5.82
N VAL A 181 13.96 -7.38 -6.14
CA VAL A 181 14.04 -6.17 -5.30
C VAL A 181 13.45 -6.40 -3.91
N LEU A 182 12.29 -7.07 -3.83
CA LEU A 182 11.67 -7.41 -2.55
C LEU A 182 12.57 -8.30 -1.69
N ILE A 183 13.24 -9.29 -2.26
CA ILE A 183 14.16 -10.18 -1.52
C ILE A 183 15.45 -9.44 -1.14
N ASP A 184 16.06 -8.70 -2.07
CA ASP A 184 17.36 -8.06 -1.89
C ASP A 184 17.36 -7.02 -0.77
N ASN A 185 16.21 -6.37 -0.55
CA ASN A 185 16.03 -5.32 0.46
C ASN A 185 15.47 -5.84 1.80
N LEU A 186 15.31 -7.16 1.98
CA LEU A 186 14.92 -7.72 3.27
C LEU A 186 16.00 -7.52 4.33
N GLU A 187 15.52 -7.19 5.52
CA GLU A 187 16.30 -7.14 6.75
C GLU A 187 15.58 -7.91 7.85
N PRO A 188 16.31 -8.58 8.76
CA PRO A 188 17.77 -8.71 8.80
C PRO A 188 18.33 -9.64 7.70
N LYS A 189 19.65 -9.57 7.44
CA LYS A 189 20.34 -10.38 6.41
C LYS A 189 20.03 -11.89 6.50
N MET A 190 19.88 -12.42 7.70
CA MET A 190 19.53 -13.84 7.89
C MET A 190 18.17 -14.19 7.27
N LEU A 191 17.15 -13.33 7.44
CA LEU A 191 15.84 -13.52 6.82
C LEU A 191 15.96 -13.50 5.30
N ARG A 192 16.67 -12.50 4.78
CA ARG A 192 16.93 -12.35 3.34
C ARG A 192 17.58 -13.60 2.76
N ASP A 193 18.64 -14.09 3.38
CA ASP A 193 19.39 -15.24 2.87
C ASP A 193 18.55 -16.52 2.94
N ASP A 194 17.71 -16.68 3.97
CA ASP A 194 16.81 -17.82 4.09
C ASP A 194 15.70 -17.81 3.03
N VAL A 195 15.00 -16.67 2.86
CA VAL A 195 14.00 -16.49 1.79
C VAL A 195 14.63 -16.70 0.42
N ARG A 196 15.83 -16.14 0.18
CA ARG A 196 16.56 -16.31 -1.10
C ARG A 196 16.86 -17.77 -1.38
N ARG A 197 17.32 -18.54 -0.37
CA ARG A 197 17.59 -19.98 -0.53
C ARG A 197 16.32 -20.75 -0.83
N HIS A 198 15.26 -20.50 -0.07
CA HIS A 198 13.96 -21.17 -0.26
C HIS A 198 13.40 -20.93 -1.67
N VAL A 199 13.37 -19.67 -2.14
CA VAL A 199 12.92 -19.33 -3.50
C VAL A 199 13.85 -19.89 -4.59
N LYS A 200 15.15 -20.05 -4.31
CA LYS A 200 16.10 -20.58 -5.30
C LYS A 200 15.99 -22.10 -5.46
N TYR A 201 15.82 -22.83 -4.36
CA TYR A 201 15.97 -24.28 -4.32
C TYR A 201 14.66 -25.04 -4.12
N GLU A 202 13.67 -24.46 -3.42
CA GLU A 202 12.43 -25.14 -3.05
C GLU A 202 11.23 -24.64 -3.89
N CYS A 203 11.09 -23.32 -4.07
CA CYS A 203 9.94 -22.75 -4.77
C CYS A 203 10.37 -21.76 -5.87
N ARG A 204 10.83 -22.30 -7.01
CA ARG A 204 11.39 -21.47 -8.11
C ARG A 204 10.36 -20.58 -8.79
N GLU A 205 9.11 -21.02 -8.89
CA GLU A 205 8.03 -20.27 -9.52
C GLU A 205 7.68 -18.98 -8.76
N THR A 206 7.95 -18.93 -7.45
CA THR A 206 7.78 -17.72 -6.64
C THR A 206 8.61 -16.54 -7.14
N LYS A 207 9.70 -16.78 -7.90
CA LYS A 207 10.50 -15.71 -8.49
C LYS A 207 9.69 -14.76 -9.36
N ARG A 208 8.51 -15.16 -9.86
CA ARG A 208 7.64 -14.33 -10.70
C ARG A 208 6.27 -14.09 -10.06
N ASN A 209 6.12 -14.37 -8.76
CA ASN A 209 4.86 -14.27 -8.05
C ASN A 209 5.10 -13.66 -6.66
N ASP A 210 4.91 -12.34 -6.57
CA ASP A 210 5.15 -11.59 -5.33
C ASP A 210 4.11 -11.91 -4.24
N PHE A 211 2.92 -12.38 -4.63
CA PHE A 211 1.90 -12.89 -3.72
C PHE A 211 2.35 -14.17 -3.02
N THR A 212 2.88 -15.14 -3.75
CA THR A 212 3.47 -16.33 -3.12
C THR A 212 4.71 -15.96 -2.29
N LEU A 213 5.52 -15.01 -2.77
CA LEU A 213 6.69 -14.51 -2.04
C LEU A 213 6.30 -13.89 -0.70
N PHE A 214 5.20 -13.13 -0.66
CA PHE A 214 4.69 -12.51 0.56
C PHE A 214 4.43 -13.55 1.65
N GLY A 215 3.79 -14.67 1.29
CA GLY A 215 3.54 -15.79 2.19
C GLY A 215 4.84 -16.39 2.76
N ILE A 216 5.83 -16.62 1.89
CA ILE A 216 7.13 -17.17 2.29
C ILE A 216 7.86 -16.21 3.25
N ILE A 217 7.93 -14.91 2.92
CA ILE A 217 8.59 -13.92 3.78
C ILE A 217 7.93 -13.89 5.16
N LYS A 218 6.60 -13.88 5.19
CA LYS A 218 5.81 -13.89 6.43
C LYS A 218 6.09 -15.13 7.29
N GLU A 219 6.09 -16.32 6.68
CA GLU A 219 6.39 -17.58 7.38
C GLU A 219 7.83 -17.60 7.94
N LYS A 220 8.81 -17.24 7.12
CA LYS A 220 10.23 -17.24 7.53
C LYS A 220 10.51 -16.19 8.60
N ALA A 221 9.92 -15.00 8.50
CA ALA A 221 10.06 -13.95 9.49
C ALA A 221 9.50 -14.36 10.86
N ARG A 222 8.33 -15.02 10.89
CA ARG A 222 7.76 -15.58 12.12
C ARG A 222 8.63 -16.68 12.72
N SER A 223 9.12 -17.59 11.88
CA SER A 223 10.01 -18.66 12.31
C SER A 223 11.28 -18.10 12.94
N GLN A 224 11.90 -17.10 12.31
CA GLN A 224 13.08 -16.43 12.83
C GLN A 224 12.81 -15.75 14.18
N HIS A 225 11.70 -15.02 14.30
CA HIS A 225 11.30 -14.39 15.56
C HIS A 225 11.10 -15.42 16.68
N LYS A 226 10.41 -16.53 16.39
CA LYS A 226 10.23 -17.63 17.34
C LYS A 226 11.57 -18.18 17.85
N TYR A 227 12.52 -18.45 16.96
CA TYR A 227 13.85 -18.92 17.35
C TYR A 227 14.60 -17.89 18.20
N HIS A 228 14.49 -16.61 17.87
CA HIS A 228 15.11 -15.53 18.64
C HIS A 228 14.57 -15.46 20.07
N VAL A 229 13.24 -15.51 20.24
CA VAL A 229 12.58 -15.51 21.56
C VAL A 229 13.01 -16.73 22.37
N LEU A 230 12.93 -17.94 21.81
CA LEU A 230 13.35 -19.16 22.49
C LEU A 230 14.82 -19.12 22.92
N ALA A 231 15.71 -18.59 22.08
CA ALA A 231 17.12 -18.43 22.42
C ALA A 231 17.35 -17.41 23.54
N GLN A 232 16.54 -16.34 23.60
CA GLN A 232 16.60 -15.36 24.70
C GLN A 232 16.11 -15.98 26.02
N GLU A 233 14.99 -16.70 26.01
CA GLU A 233 14.47 -17.38 27.20
C GLU A 233 15.47 -18.39 27.77
N GLN A 234 16.14 -19.16 26.92
CA GLN A 234 17.20 -20.09 27.33
C GLN A 234 18.39 -19.36 27.98
N LYS A 235 18.82 -18.23 27.42
CA LYS A 235 19.88 -17.40 27.99
C LYS A 235 19.49 -16.87 29.37
N VAL A 236 18.27 -16.37 29.53
CA VAL A 236 17.75 -15.89 30.82
C VAL A 236 17.78 -17.01 31.85
N LYS A 237 17.22 -18.19 31.54
CA LYS A 237 17.24 -19.37 32.42
C LYS A 237 18.67 -19.75 32.83
N SER A 238 19.61 -19.76 31.88
CA SER A 238 21.01 -20.08 32.16
C SER A 238 21.69 -19.08 33.11
N ASN A 239 21.31 -17.81 33.04
CA ASN A 239 21.86 -16.76 33.89
C ASN A 239 21.30 -16.82 35.33
N TYR A 240 20.03 -17.21 35.50
CA TYR A 240 19.47 -17.50 36.82
C TYR A 240 20.15 -18.71 37.47
N SER A 241 20.32 -19.82 36.74
CA SER A 241 21.00 -21.02 37.27
C SER A 241 22.48 -20.80 37.63
N LYS A 242 23.15 -19.83 37.00
CA LYS A 242 24.53 -19.43 37.38
C LYS A 242 24.58 -18.57 38.63
N LYS A 243 23.54 -17.79 38.93
CA LYS A 243 23.46 -16.95 40.14
C LYS A 243 23.06 -17.74 41.40
N GLU A 244 22.36 -18.86 41.23
CA GLU A 244 21.91 -19.71 42.35
C GLU A 244 22.92 -20.77 42.81
N LYS A 245 24.04 -20.98 42.11
CA LYS A 245 25.10 -21.87 42.62
C LYS A 245 25.85 -21.18 43.77
N PRO A 246 25.77 -21.66 45.02
CA PRO A 246 26.60 -21.14 46.10
C PRO A 246 28.06 -21.52 45.76
N THR A 247 28.97 -20.55 45.87
CA THR A 247 30.41 -20.84 45.93
C THR A 247 30.69 -21.57 47.24
N ASP A 248 30.60 -22.90 47.21
CA ASP A 248 31.09 -23.73 48.29
C ASP A 248 32.62 -23.81 48.16
N ARG A 249 33.31 -22.78 48.67
CA ARG A 249 34.76 -22.84 48.90
C ARG A 249 34.96 -23.57 50.21
N SER A 250 35.07 -24.90 50.11
CA SER A 250 35.61 -25.76 51.16
C SER A 250 37.04 -25.28 51.45
N ASN A 251 37.23 -24.61 52.59
CA ASN A 251 38.57 -24.33 53.11
C ASN A 251 38.91 -25.42 54.13
N SER A 252 39.33 -26.58 53.62
CA SER A 252 40.08 -27.55 54.41
C SER A 252 41.54 -27.09 54.44
N ASN A 253 42.01 -26.61 55.59
CA ASN A 253 43.40 -26.90 55.96
C ASN A 253 43.54 -27.04 57.48
N LEU A 254 44.08 -28.20 57.83
CA LEU A 254 44.46 -28.65 59.15
C LEU A 254 45.69 -27.89 59.67
N GLY A 255 45.82 -27.84 61.00
CA GLY A 255 47.11 -28.13 61.63
C GLY A 255 47.77 -27.05 62.48
N SER A 256 47.77 -27.31 63.79
CA SER A 256 48.94 -27.20 64.70
C SER A 256 49.38 -25.80 65.16
N SER A 257 49.01 -25.42 66.38
CA SER A 257 49.79 -25.63 67.64
C SER A 257 49.20 -24.79 68.77
#